data_AF-A0A0F9T221-F1
#
_entry.id   AF-A0A0F9T221-F1
#
_cell.length_a   1.000
_cell.length_b   1.000
_cell.length_c   1.000
_cell.angle_alpha   90.00
_cell.angle_beta   90.00
_cell.angle_gamma   90.00
#
_symmetry.space_group_name_H-M   'P 1'
#
loop_
_entity.id
_entity.type
_entity.pdbx_description
1 polymer ?
#
loop_
_entity_poly.entity_id
_entity_poly.type
_entity_poly.pdbx_seq_one_letter_code
_entity_poly.pdbx_strand_id
1 'polypeptide(L)'
;MLLRKHTAARPDGTIFVSSESGTIERDTLQCVHCGRQWTVQPGSGKRRNFCSYHSGPTCGAPACDVCLKKDHGTQHGIENSAAYRRSQRQEQLKALHETLTKGGIVIP
;
A
#
# COMPACT_ATOMS: atom_id res chain seq x y z
N MET A 1 1.11 6.53 14.55
CA MET A 1 0.75 5.98 13.22
C MET A 1 0.05 7.06 12.42
N LEU A 2 0.72 7.68 11.45
CA LEU A 2 0.10 8.71 10.61
C LEU A 2 -0.78 8.03 9.56
N LEU A 3 -2.09 8.14 9.74
CA LEU A 3 -3.11 7.80 8.76
C LEU A 3 -2.91 8.71 7.54
N ARG A 4 -2.22 8.23 6.49
CA ARG A 4 -2.19 8.94 5.21
C ARG A 4 -3.59 8.85 4.60
N LYS A 5 -4.44 9.81 4.94
CA LYS A 5 -5.68 10.08 4.21
C LYS A 5 -5.30 10.24 2.74
N HIS A 6 -5.84 9.39 1.88
CA HIS A 6 -5.78 9.53 0.44
C HIS A 6 -6.34 10.91 0.06
N THR A 7 -5.49 11.92 0.00
CA THR A 7 -5.82 13.17 -0.68
C THR A 7 -5.86 12.83 -2.16
N ALA A 8 -7.03 13.01 -2.77
CA ALA A 8 -7.35 12.86 -4.18
C ALA A 8 -6.14 12.66 -5.11
N ALA A 9 -6.16 11.58 -5.90
CA ALA A 9 -5.31 11.43 -7.07
C ALA A 9 -5.23 12.79 -7.77
N ARG A 10 -4.06 13.44 -7.68
CA ARG A 10 -3.91 14.75 -8.29
C ARG A 10 -4.08 14.56 -9.79
N PRO A 11 -4.88 15.40 -10.47
CA PRO A 11 -4.87 15.42 -11.93
C PRO A 11 -3.42 15.60 -12.40
N ASP A 12 -3.11 15.01 -13.55
CA ASP A 12 -1.83 15.13 -14.26
C ASP A 12 -1.27 16.54 -14.08
N GLY A 13 -0.13 16.65 -13.41
CA GLY A 13 0.41 17.94 -12.99
C GLY A 13 0.95 18.71 -14.20
N THR A 14 0.91 20.04 -14.14
CA THR A 14 1.58 20.88 -15.13
C THR A 14 2.93 21.34 -14.59
N ILE A 15 3.98 21.31 -15.42
CA ILE A 15 5.24 22.00 -15.11
C ILE A 15 5.49 23.14 -16.10
N PHE A 16 6.01 24.25 -15.58
CA PHE A 16 6.49 25.37 -16.39
C PHE A 16 8.00 25.30 -16.48
N VAL A 17 8.52 25.26 -17.71
CA VAL A 17 9.95 25.29 -17.99
C VAL A 17 10.29 26.65 -18.58
N SER A 18 10.95 27.50 -17.79
CA SER A 18 11.36 28.84 -18.20
C SER A 18 12.81 28.84 -18.68
N SER A 19 13.07 29.46 -19.84
CA SER A 19 14.40 29.75 -20.38
C SER A 19 14.47 31.20 -20.86
N GLU A 20 15.65 31.65 -21.31
CA GLU A 20 15.82 32.98 -21.94
C GLU A 20 14.91 33.19 -23.17
N SER A 21 14.49 32.10 -23.81
CA SER A 21 13.62 32.11 -24.99
C SER A 21 12.12 32.14 -24.64
N GLY A 22 11.76 32.11 -23.36
CA GLY A 22 10.38 32.13 -22.89
C GLY A 22 10.04 30.98 -21.93
N THR A 23 8.78 30.94 -21.50
CA THR A 23 8.25 29.88 -20.62
C THR A 23 7.36 28.94 -21.40
N ILE A 24 7.62 27.63 -21.28
CA ILE A 24 6.84 26.59 -21.93
C ILE A 24 6.12 25.77 -20.88
N GLU A 25 4.82 25.61 -21.06
CA GLU A 25 3.97 24.72 -20.26
C GLU A 25 4.06 23.28 -20.78
N ARG A 26 4.18 22.30 -19.89
CA ARG A 26 4.25 20.87 -20.23
C ARG A 26 3.39 20.04 -19.29
N ASP A 27 2.62 19.14 -19.88
CA ASP A 27 1.88 18.12 -19.15
C ASP A 27 2.84 17.08 -18.53
N THR A 28 2.50 16.65 -17.32
CA THR A 28 3.19 15.57 -16.63
C THR A 28 2.26 14.44 -16.27
N LEU A 29 2.76 13.22 -16.35
CA LEU A 29 2.10 12.03 -15.82
C LEU A 29 2.78 11.61 -14.51
N GLN A 30 2.02 10.92 -13.67
CA GLN A 30 2.50 10.39 -12.40
C GLN A 30 2.41 8.86 -12.33
N CYS A 31 3.45 8.21 -11.81
CA CYS A 31 3.45 6.76 -11.56
C CYS A 31 2.45 6.42 -10.45
N VAL A 32 1.53 5.51 -10.73
CA VAL A 32 0.58 5.02 -9.73
C VAL A 32 1.21 4.19 -8.60
N HIS A 33 2.44 3.68 -8.79
CA HIS A 33 3.14 2.87 -7.78
C HIS A 33 4.04 3.69 -6.85
N CYS A 34 4.75 4.69 -7.37
CA CYS A 34 5.78 5.41 -6.61
C CYS A 34 5.61 6.93 -6.61
N GLY A 35 4.62 7.47 -7.34
CA GLY A 35 4.39 8.91 -7.42
C GLY A 35 5.42 9.69 -8.23
N ARG A 36 6.39 9.02 -8.86
CA ARG A 36 7.36 9.67 -9.77
C ARG A 36 6.62 10.39 -10.89
N GLN A 37 6.92 11.65 -11.11
CA GLN A 37 6.37 12.45 -12.20
C GLN A 37 7.34 12.51 -13.39
N TRP A 38 6.81 12.65 -14.60
CA TRP A 38 7.60 12.88 -15.81
C TRP A 38 6.80 13.66 -16.84
N THR A 39 7.50 14.42 -17.69
CA THR A 39 6.88 15.09 -18.84
C THR A 39 6.55 14.12 -19.95
N VAL A 40 5.41 14.35 -20.61
CA VAL A 40 5.07 13.64 -21.85
C VAL A 40 5.81 14.30 -23.01
N GLN A 41 6.70 13.55 -23.65
CA GLN A 41 7.40 14.00 -24.85
C GLN A 41 7.03 13.09 -26.02
N PRO A 42 6.07 13.52 -26.89
CA PRO A 42 5.74 12.82 -28.12
C PRO A 42 7.00 12.57 -28.97
N GLY A 43 7.10 11.38 -29.56
CA GLY A 43 8.27 11.02 -30.39
C GLY A 43 9.54 10.63 -29.62
N SER A 44 9.53 10.61 -28.28
CA SER A 44 10.71 10.24 -27.48
C SER A 44 11.11 8.76 -27.56
N GLY A 45 10.24 7.88 -28.09
CA GLY A 45 10.45 6.42 -28.15
C GLY A 45 10.45 5.71 -26.80
N LYS A 46 10.36 6.44 -25.68
CA LYS A 46 10.37 5.88 -24.32
C LYS A 46 9.03 5.22 -24.02
N ARG A 47 9.01 3.89 -23.99
CA ARG A 47 7.83 3.12 -23.57
C ARG A 47 7.78 3.01 -22.05
N ARG A 48 6.64 3.35 -21.47
CA ARG A 48 6.32 3.14 -20.06
C ARG A 48 5.12 2.19 -19.97
N ASN A 49 5.06 1.40 -18.90
CA ASN A 49 4.01 0.41 -18.74
C ASN A 49 2.74 1.02 -18.12
N PHE A 50 1.65 0.26 -18.15
CA PHE A 50 0.39 0.60 -17.51
C PHE A 50 0.04 -0.51 -16.51
N CYS A 51 -0.31 -0.13 -15.29
CA CYS A 51 -0.79 -1.07 -14.29
C CYS A 51 -2.31 -1.20 -14.41
N SER A 52 -2.80 -2.37 -14.84
CA SER A 52 -4.24 -2.66 -14.90
C SER A 52 -4.89 -2.66 -13.52
N TYR A 53 -4.16 -3.09 -12.48
CA TYR A 53 -4.67 -3.15 -11.11
C TYR A 53 -4.90 -1.76 -10.51
N HIS A 54 -3.90 -0.87 -10.57
CA HIS A 54 -4.04 0.51 -10.09
C HIS A 54 -4.66 1.46 -11.13
N SER A 55 -4.99 0.95 -12.33
CA SER A 55 -5.60 1.68 -13.45
C SER A 55 -4.85 2.96 -13.82
N GLY A 56 -3.53 2.88 -14.01
CA GLY A 56 -2.75 4.05 -14.42
C GLY A 56 -1.31 3.75 -14.88
N PRO A 57 -0.60 4.77 -15.38
CA PRO A 57 0.73 4.61 -15.94
C PRO A 57 1.78 4.34 -14.85
N THR A 58 2.81 3.56 -15.20
CA THR A 58 3.96 3.31 -14.33
C THR A 58 5.21 4.03 -14.85
N CYS A 59 6.21 4.19 -14.01
CA CYS A 59 7.45 4.85 -14.41
C CYS A 59 8.40 3.95 -15.23
N GLY A 60 8.09 2.67 -15.46
CA GLY A 60 8.96 1.74 -16.20
C GLY A 60 10.23 1.32 -15.44
N ALA A 61 10.31 1.58 -14.13
CA ALA A 61 11.36 0.99 -13.30
C ALA A 61 11.01 -0.46 -12.99
N PRO A 62 11.98 -1.39 -12.90
CA PRO A 62 11.70 -2.80 -12.62
C PRO A 62 10.85 -3.02 -11.35
N ALA A 63 11.10 -2.21 -10.32
CA ALA A 63 10.33 -2.23 -9.06
C ALA A 63 8.87 -1.77 -9.20
N CYS A 64 8.53 -1.05 -10.28
CA CYS A 64 7.18 -0.60 -10.59
C CYS A 64 6.54 -1.38 -11.76
N ASP A 65 7.30 -2.21 -12.48
CA ASP A 65 6.78 -3.06 -13.55
C ASP A 65 6.07 -4.29 -12.99
N VAL A 66 6.59 -4.84 -11.90
CA VAL A 66 5.88 -5.85 -11.10
C VAL A 66 4.99 -5.10 -10.11
N CYS A 67 3.69 -5.08 -10.36
CA CYS A 67 2.73 -4.57 -9.38
C CYS A 67 2.89 -5.36 -8.08
N LEU A 68 3.41 -4.71 -7.03
CA LEU A 68 3.66 -5.34 -5.73
C LEU A 68 2.36 -5.77 -5.02
N LYS A 69 1.18 -5.40 -5.54
CA LYS A 69 -0.12 -5.94 -5.13
C LYS A 69 -0.52 -7.13 -5.98
N LYS A 70 0.31 -8.18 -5.97
CA LYS A 70 -0.20 -9.55 -5.88
C LYS A 70 -0.28 -9.75 -4.37
N ASP A 71 -1.40 -9.47 -3.69
CA ASP A 71 -2.49 -10.42 -3.53
C ASP A 71 -3.77 -9.68 -3.09
N HIS A 72 -4.76 -9.52 -3.99
CA HIS A 72 -6.13 -9.17 -3.60
C HIS A 72 -7.01 -10.43 -3.48
N GLY A 73 -6.41 -11.44 -2.86
CA GLY A 73 -7.03 -12.71 -2.54
C GLY A 73 -5.96 -13.56 -1.89
N THR A 74 -6.21 -14.04 -0.68
CA THR A 74 -5.32 -14.92 0.11
C THR A 74 -4.22 -14.24 0.96
N GLN A 75 -4.55 -13.19 1.71
CA GLN A 75 -4.14 -13.22 3.13
C GLN A 75 -5.31 -13.83 3.89
N HIS A 76 -5.40 -15.16 3.85
CA HIS A 76 -6.31 -15.87 4.75
C HIS A 76 -5.86 -15.54 6.17
N GLY A 77 -6.64 -14.66 6.81
CA GLY A 77 -6.52 -14.32 8.21
C GLY A 77 -6.63 -15.59 9.05
N ILE A 78 -5.49 -16.19 9.34
CA ILE A 78 -5.38 -17.29 10.28
C ILE A 78 -5.87 -16.81 11.66
N GLU A 79 -5.59 -15.54 11.96
CA GLU A 79 -5.95 -14.78 13.16
C GLU A 79 -7.46 -14.52 13.36
N ASN A 80 -8.30 -14.61 12.31
CA ASN A 80 -9.76 -14.49 12.45
C ASN A 80 -10.51 -15.82 12.30
N SER A 81 -9.79 -16.92 12.10
CA SER A 81 -10.40 -18.24 11.98
C SER A 81 -11.09 -18.65 13.29
N ALA A 82 -12.17 -19.42 13.19
CA ALA A 82 -12.82 -20.01 14.37
C ALA A 82 -11.85 -20.92 15.14
N ALA A 83 -10.91 -21.56 14.44
CA ALA A 83 -9.87 -22.40 15.04
C ALA A 83 -8.91 -21.58 15.92
N TYR A 84 -8.42 -20.44 15.44
CA TYR A 84 -7.55 -19.55 16.21
C TYR A 84 -8.24 -18.99 17.47
N ARG A 85 -9.53 -18.62 17.35
CA ARG A 85 -10.31 -18.18 18.52
C ARG A 85 -10.49 -19.29 19.57
N ARG A 86 -10.62 -20.55 19.15
CA ARG A 86 -10.69 -21.70 20.06
C ARG A 86 -9.36 -21.95 20.77
N SER A 87 -8.22 -21.88 20.06
CA SER A 87 -6.92 -22.09 20.68
C SER A 87 -6.60 -21.00 21.71
N GLN A 88 -6.85 -19.73 21.38
CA GLN A 88 -6.70 -18.61 22.32
C GLN A 88 -7.56 -18.78 23.59
N ARG A 89 -8.82 -19.21 23.43
CA ARG A 89 -9.71 -19.48 24.58
C ARG A 89 -9.20 -20.65 25.44
N GLN A 90 -8.65 -21.70 24.83
CA GLN A 90 -8.08 -22.83 25.57
C GLN A 90 -6.83 -22.42 26.36
N GLU A 91 -5.97 -21.59 25.78
CA GLU A 91 -4.79 -21.04 26.47
C GLU A 91 -5.20 -20.17 27.66
N GLN A 92 -6.20 -19.30 27.49
CA GLN A 92 -6.74 -18.48 28.58
C GLN A 92 -7.31 -19.33 29.72
N LEU A 93 -8.09 -20.37 29.40
CA LEU A 93 -8.63 -21.29 30.41
C LEU A 93 -7.53 -22.04 31.16
N LYS A 94 -6.48 -22.47 30.44
CA LYS A 94 -5.33 -23.14 31.04
C LYS A 94 -4.57 -22.21 32.00
N ALA A 95 -4.35 -20.95 31.61
CA ALA A 95 -3.72 -19.95 32.47
C ALA A 95 -4.57 -19.63 33.71
N LEU A 96 -5.89 -19.55 33.56
CA LEU A 96 -6.81 -19.37 34.69
C LEU A 96 -6.78 -20.58 35.64
N HIS A 97 -6.77 -21.80 35.10
CA HIS A 97 -6.62 -23.00 35.93
C HIS A 97 -5.26 -23.05 36.64
N GLU A 98 -4.17 -22.68 35.96
CA GLU A 98 -2.84 -22.64 36.54
C GLU A 98 -2.72 -21.58 37.65
N THR A 99 -3.34 -20.42 37.48
CA THR A 99 -3.38 -19.38 38.52
C THR A 99 -4.24 -19.78 39.71
N LEU A 100 -5.36 -20.46 39.52
CA LEU A 100 -6.19 -20.99 40.62
C LEU A 100 -5.52 -22.17 41.37
N THR A 101 -4.68 -22.95 40.67
CA THR A 101 -3.97 -24.09 41.28
C THR A 101 -2.67 -23.68 41.96
N LYS A 102 -2.00 -22.62 41.49
CA LYS A 102 -0.77 -22.09 42.10
C LYS A 102 -1.02 -20.96 43.10
N GLY A 103 -2.07 -20.17 42.90
CA GLY A 103 -2.49 -19.10 43.79
C GLY A 103 -3.67 -19.58 44.62
N GLY A 104 -3.41 -19.86 45.91
CA GLY A 104 -4.46 -20.11 46.88
C GLY A 104 -5.51 -18.99 46.83
N ILE A 105 -6.77 -19.40 46.90
CA ILE A 105 -7.93 -18.54 47.02
C ILE A 105 -7.68 -17.48 48.11
N VAL A 106 -7.57 -16.21 47.73
CA VAL A 106 -7.84 -15.09 48.64
C VAL A 106 -9.26 -14.65 48.36
N ILE A 107 -10.22 -15.28 49.06
CA ILE A 107 -11.53 -14.68 49.30
C ILE A 107 -11.26 -13.59 50.36
N PRO A 108 -11.66 -12.33 50.15
CA PRO A 108 -11.53 -11.29 51.18
C PRO A 108 -12.28 -11.65 52.46
#